data_AF-M1DQT4-F1
#
_entry.id   AF-M1DQT4-F1
#
_cell.length_a   1.000
_cell.length_b   1.000
_cell.length_c   1.000
_cell.angle_alpha   90.00
_cell.angle_beta   90.00
_cell.angle_gamma   90.00
#
_symmetry.space_group_name_H-M   'P 1'
#
loop_
_entity.id
_entity.type
_entity.pdbx_description
1 polymer ?
#
loop_
_entity_poly.entity_id
_entity_poly.type
_entity_poly.pdbx_seq_one_letter_code
_entity_poly.pdbx_strand_id
1 'polypeptide(L)'
;MVRLKVAGNEMPPRQVRARDFKRDEKIAELAKEIRESKKASSSRRVPIDPTIPSLKCGVCTAVNSFLASHDVDRMVAASIVAETRASEHNENQNDNPGTIVEF
;
A
#
# COMPACT_ATOMS: atom_id res chain seq x y z
N MET A 1 57.08 9.23 -49.41
CA MET A 1 56.23 9.71 -48.30
C MET A 1 54.82 9.17 -48.50
N VAL A 2 54.39 8.25 -47.64
CA VAL A 2 53.03 7.68 -47.66
C VAL A 2 52.09 8.69 -46.99
N ARG A 3 51.12 9.22 -47.74
CA ARG A 3 50.09 10.12 -47.19
C ARG A 3 49.09 9.28 -46.42
N LEU A 4 49.15 9.32 -45.09
CA LEU A 4 48.13 8.72 -44.23
C LEU A 4 46.84 9.52 -44.40
N LYS A 5 45.85 8.93 -45.09
CA LYS A 5 44.53 9.51 -45.24
C LYS A 5 43.84 9.45 -43.87
N VAL A 6 43.91 10.55 -43.13
CA VAL A 6 43.18 10.72 -41.87
C VAL A 6 41.71 10.38 -42.16
N ALA A 7 41.22 9.32 -41.51
CA ALA A 7 39.82 8.94 -41.52
C ALA A 7 39.03 10.14 -41.00
N GLY A 8 38.43 10.90 -41.92
CA GLY A 8 37.58 12.02 -41.57
C GLY A 8 36.46 11.50 -40.69
N ASN A 9 36.32 12.09 -39.51
CA ASN A 9 35.31 11.78 -38.51
C ASN A 9 34.02 11.28 -39.17
N GLU A 10 33.64 10.03 -38.87
CA GLU A 10 32.43 9.38 -39.38
C GLU A 10 31.19 10.08 -38.80
N MET A 11 30.92 11.29 -39.29
CA MET A 11 29.79 12.08 -38.86
C MET A 11 28.55 11.49 -39.50
N PRO A 12 27.55 11.07 -38.70
CA PRO A 12 26.38 10.43 -39.24
C PRO A 12 25.68 11.33 -40.27
N PRO A 13 25.00 10.74 -41.27
CA PRO A 13 24.22 11.49 -42.25
C PRO A 13 23.30 12.50 -41.56
N ARG A 14 23.13 13.69 -42.17
CA ARG A 14 22.36 14.80 -41.56
C ARG A 14 20.96 14.39 -41.11
N GLN A 15 20.33 13.46 -41.82
CA GLN A 15 19.01 12.92 -41.45
C GLN A 15 19.03 12.11 -40.14
N VAL A 16 20.10 11.37 -39.85
CA VAL A 16 20.24 10.62 -38.59
C VAL A 16 20.39 11.60 -37.43
N ARG A 17 21.27 12.61 -37.58
CA ARG A 17 21.44 13.68 -36.58
C ARG A 17 20.14 14.44 -36.29
N ALA A 18 19.36 14.76 -37.32
CA ALA A 18 18.07 15.43 -37.15
C ALA A 18 17.03 14.55 -36.42
N ARG A 19 17.07 13.23 -36.61
CA ARG A 19 16.21 12.29 -35.90
C ARG A 19 16.62 12.17 -34.43
N ASP A 20 17.90 12.09 -34.16
CA ASP A 20 18.42 11.98 -32.80
C ASP A 20 18.18 13.27 -32.00
N PHE A 21 18.39 14.43 -32.62
CA PHE A 21 18.04 15.73 -32.02
C PHE A 21 16.56 15.81 -31.62
N LYS A 22 15.65 15.35 -32.49
CA LYS A 22 14.21 15.30 -32.17
C LYS A 22 13.86 14.30 -31.07
N ARG A 23 14.66 13.23 -30.88
CA ARG A 23 14.48 12.28 -29.78
C ARG A 23 14.97 12.88 -28.47
N ASP A 24 16.13 13.52 -28.50
CA ASP A 24 16.73 14.16 -27.32
C ASP A 24 15.85 15.30 -26.78
N GLU A 25 15.23 16.09 -27.67
CA GLU A 25 14.27 17.13 -27.31
C GLU A 25 13.05 16.54 -26.56
N LYS A 26 12.47 15.45 -27.08
CA LYS A 26 11.36 14.75 -26.42
C LYS A 26 11.75 14.14 -25.07
N ILE A 27 12.96 13.61 -24.97
CA ILE A 27 13.50 13.08 -23.71
C ILE A 27 13.68 14.21 -22.70
N ALA A 28 14.17 15.37 -23.13
CA ALA A 28 14.34 16.55 -22.28
C ALA A 28 13.00 17.11 -21.79
N GLU A 29 11.98 17.19 -22.65
CA GLU A 29 10.62 17.57 -22.26
C GLU A 29 10.02 16.62 -21.24
N LEU A 30 10.11 15.31 -21.49
CA LEU A 30 9.60 14.28 -20.59
C LEU A 30 10.34 14.29 -19.25
N ALA A 31 11.65 14.52 -19.25
CA ALA A 31 12.42 14.68 -18.02
C ALA A 31 11.98 15.92 -17.22
N LYS A 32 11.62 17.02 -17.89
CA LYS A 32 11.11 18.23 -17.24
C LYS A 32 9.73 17.99 -16.62
N GLU A 33 8.83 17.33 -17.33
CA GLU A 33 7.51 16.93 -16.84
C GLU A 33 7.60 15.99 -15.63
N ILE A 34 8.51 15.00 -15.66
CA ILE A 34 8.77 14.13 -14.51
C ILE A 34 9.29 14.93 -13.31
N ARG A 35 10.17 15.92 -13.50
CA ARG A 35 10.68 16.75 -12.40
C ARG A 35 9.57 17.62 -11.80
N GLU A 36 8.67 18.15 -12.63
CA GLU A 36 7.56 18.99 -12.20
C GLU A 36 6.48 18.19 -11.47
N SER A 37 6.08 17.03 -12.01
CA SER A 37 5.15 16.10 -11.36
C SER A 37 5.71 15.54 -10.04
N LYS A 38 7.02 15.26 -9.97
CA LYS A 38 7.68 14.88 -8.70
C LYS A 38 7.63 16.02 -7.69
N LYS A 39 7.84 17.27 -8.11
CA LYS A 39 7.74 18.44 -7.22
C LYS A 39 6.33 18.60 -6.64
N ALA A 40 5.30 18.39 -7.45
CA ALA A 40 3.91 18.38 -6.99
C ALA A 40 3.58 17.18 -6.08
N SER A 41 4.15 16.00 -6.35
CA SER A 41 3.97 14.82 -5.47
C SER A 41 4.73 14.95 -4.15
N SER A 42 5.85 15.68 -4.15
CA SER A 42 6.68 15.93 -2.96
C SER A 42 6.01 16.91 -2.01
N SER A 43 5.29 17.92 -2.51
CA SER A 43 4.59 18.88 -1.65
C SER A 43 3.36 18.29 -0.97
N ARG A 44 2.80 17.19 -1.50
CA ARG A 44 1.64 16.50 -0.89
C ARG A 44 2.04 15.42 0.12
N ARG A 45 3.33 15.07 0.22
CA ARG A 45 3.80 14.09 1.20
C ARG A 45 3.99 14.78 2.55
N VAL A 46 3.25 14.29 3.55
CA VAL A 46 3.50 14.58 4.97
C VAL A 46 4.99 14.33 5.25
N PRO A 47 5.69 15.22 5.98
CA PRO A 47 7.09 15.00 6.31
C PRO A 47 7.24 13.64 7.00
N ILE A 48 7.93 12.71 6.34
CA ILE A 48 8.28 11.42 6.92
C ILE A 48 9.57 11.64 7.70
N ASP A 49 9.57 11.30 8.98
CA ASP A 49 10.79 11.33 9.80
C ASP A 49 11.85 10.40 9.17
N PRO A 50 13.00 10.93 8.72
CA PRO A 50 14.06 10.12 8.11
C PRO A 50 14.66 9.10 9.07
N THR A 51 14.46 9.25 10.37
CA THR A 51 14.90 8.32 11.42
C THR A 51 14.05 7.05 11.44
N ILE A 52 12.84 7.09 10.88
CA ILE A 52 11.93 5.95 10.85
C ILE A 52 12.01 5.28 9.47
N PRO A 53 12.53 4.05 9.38
CA PRO A 53 12.52 3.30 8.14
C PRO A 53 11.10 3.19 7.59
N SER A 54 10.91 3.52 6.31
CA SER A 54 9.61 3.54 5.63
C SER A 54 8.80 2.24 5.77
N LEU A 55 9.48 1.11 5.93
CA LEU A 55 8.87 -0.20 6.18
C LEU A 55 8.21 -0.29 7.57
N LYS A 56 8.80 0.32 8.61
CA LYS A 56 8.24 0.30 9.97
C LYS A 56 6.93 1.08 10.03
N CYS A 57 6.84 2.23 9.36
CA CYS A 57 5.58 2.98 9.26
C CYS A 57 4.49 2.17 8.52
N GLY A 58 4.84 1.52 7.41
CA GLY A 58 3.88 0.72 6.64
C GLY A 58 3.32 -0.46 7.45
N VAL A 59 4.19 -1.18 8.17
CA VAL A 59 3.80 -2.31 9.02
C VAL A 59 2.94 -1.86 10.20
N CYS A 60 3.31 -0.78 10.90
CA CYS A 60 2.50 -0.27 12.02
C CYS A 60 1.09 0.14 11.58
N THR A 61 0.96 0.81 10.43
CA THR A 61 -0.36 1.19 9.89
C THR A 61 -1.18 -0.05 9.50
N ALA A 62 -0.56 -1.03 8.84
CA ALA A 62 -1.25 -2.26 8.44
C ALA A 62 -1.74 -3.09 9.65
N VAL A 63 -0.91 -3.22 10.69
CA VAL A 63 -1.28 -3.92 11.93
C VAL A 63 -2.43 -3.20 12.65
N ASN A 64 -2.38 -1.86 12.73
CA ASN A 64 -3.45 -1.09 13.35
C ASN A 64 -4.78 -1.22 12.59
N SER A 65 -4.75 -1.17 11.26
CA SER A 65 -5.94 -1.37 10.44
C SER A 65 -6.52 -2.79 10.57
N PHE A 66 -5.65 -3.81 10.63
CA PHE A 66 -6.06 -5.19 10.83
C PHE A 66 -6.70 -5.43 12.21
N LEU A 67 -6.11 -4.85 13.26
CA LEU A 67 -6.65 -4.95 14.61
C LEU A 67 -8.02 -4.25 14.69
N ALA A 68 -8.15 -3.06 14.08
CA ALA A 68 -9.40 -2.32 14.05
C ALA A 68 -10.51 -3.04 13.26
N SER A 69 -10.19 -3.72 12.16
CA SER A 69 -11.19 -4.48 11.39
C SER A 69 -11.70 -5.71 12.12
N HIS A 70 -10.85 -6.36 12.91
CA HIS A 70 -11.21 -7.60 13.62
C HIS A 70 -11.71 -7.38 15.05
N ASP A 71 -11.65 -6.17 15.59
CA ASP A 71 -12.19 -5.89 16.92
C ASP A 71 -13.71 -6.08 16.96
N VAL A 72 -14.40 -5.70 15.88
CA VAL A 72 -15.85 -5.94 15.70
C VAL A 72 -16.14 -7.43 15.58
N ASP A 73 -15.36 -8.17 14.79
CA ASP A 73 -15.52 -9.63 14.64
C ASP A 73 -15.34 -10.35 15.98
N ARG A 74 -14.35 -9.91 16.80
CA ARG A 74 -14.10 -10.46 18.13
C ARG A 74 -15.24 -10.17 19.09
N MET A 75 -15.83 -8.98 19.01
CA MET A 75 -16.98 -8.58 19.81
C MET A 75 -18.23 -9.40 19.45
N VAL A 76 -18.49 -9.61 18.16
CA VAL A 76 -19.60 -10.45 17.66
C VAL A 76 -19.41 -11.91 18.06
N ALA A 77 -18.20 -12.45 17.91
CA ALA A 77 -17.89 -13.81 18.37
C ALA A 77 -18.13 -13.97 19.88
N ALA A 78 -17.74 -12.97 20.68
CA ALA A 78 -17.97 -12.98 22.12
C ALA A 78 -19.46 -12.89 22.48
N SER A 79 -20.27 -12.09 21.76
CA SER A 79 -21.71 -11.99 22.01
C SER A 79 -22.44 -13.29 21.69
N ILE A 80 -22.07 -13.96 20.59
CA ILE A 80 -22.65 -15.27 20.21
C ILE A 80 -22.34 -16.32 21.28
N VAL A 81 -21.11 -16.36 21.78
CA VAL A 81 -20.69 -17.28 22.86
C VAL A 81 -21.42 -16.98 24.17
N ALA A 82 -21.64 -15.70 24.49
CA ALA A 82 -22.40 -15.31 25.68
C ALA A 82 -23.88 -15.69 25.56
N GLU A 83 -24.48 -15.49 24.38
CA GLU A 83 -25.88 -15.85 24.10
C GLU A 83 -26.10 -17.36 24.16
N THR A 84 -25.20 -18.16 23.57
CA THR A 84 -25.27 -19.63 23.66
C THR A 84 -25.14 -20.13 25.09
N ARG A 85 -24.24 -19.56 25.89
CA ARG A 85 -24.13 -19.91 27.32
C ARG A 85 -25.36 -19.50 28.13
N ALA A 86 -25.98 -18.38 27.78
CA ALA A 86 -27.21 -17.94 28.41
C ALA A 86 -28.38 -18.88 28.04
N SER A 87 -28.49 -19.33 26.78
CA SER A 87 -29.52 -20.28 26.39
C SER A 87 -29.34 -21.65 27.05
N GLU A 88 -28.11 -22.18 27.13
CA GLU A 88 -27.82 -23.44 27.82
C GLU A 88 -28.10 -23.37 29.33
N HIS A 89 -27.78 -22.23 29.98
CA HIS A 89 -28.09 -22.03 31.39
C HIS A 89 -29.61 -21.95 31.64
N ASN A 90 -30.35 -21.27 30.77
CA ASN A 90 -31.81 -21.17 30.90
C ASN A 90 -32.52 -22.50 30.66
N GLU A 91 -32.00 -23.37 29.78
CA GLU A 91 -32.58 -24.70 29.52
C GLU A 91 -32.43 -25.63 30.74
N ASN A 92 -31.25 -25.63 31.38
CA ASN A 92 -30.93 -26.47 32.53
C ASN A 92 -31.58 -26.04 33.86
N GLN A 93 -32.17 -24.83 33.94
CA GLN A 93 -32.86 -24.35 35.14
C GLN A 93 -34.34 -24.74 35.20
N ASN A 94 -34.89 -25.30 34.12
CA ASN A 94 -36.31 -25.66 34.04
C ASN A 94 -36.59 -27.07 34.58
N ASP A 95 -35.54 -27.85 34.88
CA ASP A 95 -35.61 -29.22 35.39
C ASP A 95 -35.70 -29.30 36.93
N ASN A 96 -36.23 -28.26 37.59
CA ASN A 96 -36.60 -28.40 39.00
C ASN A 96 -37.85 -29.30 39.10
N PRO A 97 -37.78 -30.49 39.71
CA PRO A 97 -38.96 -31.29 39.95
C PRO A 97 -39.80 -30.58 41.00
N GLY A 98 -40.83 -29.85 40.55
CA GLY A 98 -41.80 -29.24 41.45
C GLY A 98 -42.42 -30.31 42.32
N THR A 99 -42.13 -30.28 43.62
CA THR A 99 -42.82 -31.09 44.64
C THR A 99 -44.28 -30.67 44.65
N ILE A 100 -45.13 -31.46 44.00
CA ILE A 100 -46.59 -31.35 44.12
C ILE A 100 -46.94 -31.91 45.50
N VAL A 101 -47.28 -31.02 46.43
CA VAL A 101 -47.92 -31.38 47.70
C VAL A 101 -49.42 -31.42 47.45
N GLU A 102 -49.99 -32.61 47.39
CA GLU A 102 -51.44 -32.83 47.44
C GLU A 102 -51.95 -32.63 48.88
N PHE A 103 -53.02 -31.84 49.03
CA PHE A 103 -53.88 -31.78 50.21
C PHE A 103 -55.33 -32.03 49.78
#